data_AF-A0A920JFY6-F1
#
_entry.id   AF-A0A920JFY6-F1
#
_cell.length_a   1.000
_cell.length_b   1.000
_cell.length_c   1.000
_cell.angle_alpha   90.00
_cell.angle_beta   90.00
_cell.angle_gamma   90.00
#
_symmetry.space_group_name_H-M   'P 1'
#
loop_
_entity.id
_entity.type
_entity.pdbx_description
1 polymer ?
#
loop_
_entity_poly.entity_id
_entity_poly.type
_entity_poly.pdbx_seq_one_letter_code
_entity_poly.pdbx_strand_id
1 'polypeptide(L)'
;MFFYANPLIIRKLKESGQIIRHDTYEHNYPHCWRTDTPIIYRAVPSWYVKVTEIKDRLVEINEEINWIPENVREGRFGKWLEGARDWSISRNRFWGSPIPVWKSDNPEFPRTDVYGSLEELERDFGVRPTNLHRPFIDELTRPNPDDPSGKSIMRRVPEVLDCWFESGSMPFAQVHYPFENKKWFEEHFPADFIVEYINQTRGWFYTLHVLAGALFDKPAFKNVICHGILLAEDGTKLSKKLRNYTEPTEIFEAKVLMLCVGTLCPRLLYVEEILGSVTNQLTTLLGK
;
A
#
# COMPACT_ATOMS: atom_id res chain seq x y z
N MET A 1 -7.10 18.37 18.03
CA MET A 1 -7.29 19.84 17.97
C MET A 1 -8.56 20.21 17.21
N PHE A 2 -8.76 19.78 15.96
CA PHE A 2 -9.94 20.14 15.15
C PHE A 2 -11.30 19.76 15.77
N PHE A 3 -11.50 18.52 16.21
CA PHE A 3 -12.79 18.10 16.78
C PHE A 3 -13.17 18.83 18.08
N TYR A 4 -12.18 19.28 18.86
CA TYR A 4 -12.43 20.08 20.08
C TYR A 4 -12.95 21.49 19.76
N ALA A 5 -12.78 21.98 18.53
CA ALA A 5 -13.32 23.26 18.11
C ALA A 5 -14.83 23.19 17.82
N ASN A 6 -15.39 22.00 17.50
CA ASN A 6 -16.80 21.86 17.14
C ASN A 6 -17.74 22.40 18.23
N PRO A 7 -17.63 22.01 19.52
CA PRO A 7 -18.50 22.56 20.57
C PRO A 7 -18.38 24.07 20.75
N LEU A 8 -17.18 24.63 20.58
CA LEU A 8 -16.92 26.07 20.70
C LEU A 8 -17.56 26.85 19.56
N ILE A 9 -17.44 26.36 18.33
CA ILE A 9 -18.06 26.95 17.14
C ILE A 9 -19.59 26.89 17.27
N ILE A 10 -20.14 25.73 17.66
CA ILE A 10 -21.58 25.55 17.87
C ILE A 10 -22.09 26.53 18.93
N ARG A 11 -21.39 26.68 20.06
CA ARG A 11 -21.77 27.62 21.11
C ARG A 11 -21.84 29.06 20.58
N LYS A 12 -20.80 29.51 19.86
CA LYS A 12 -20.77 30.86 19.29
C LYS A 12 -21.90 31.11 18.29
N LEU A 13 -22.24 30.12 17.47
CA LEU A 13 -23.37 30.21 16.53
C LEU A 13 -24.73 30.22 17.23
N LYS A 14 -24.88 29.52 18.38
CA LYS A 14 -26.08 29.60 19.21
C LYS A 14 -26.25 30.99 19.82
N GLU A 15 -25.17 31.54 20.38
CA GLU A 15 -25.17 32.87 21.01
C GLU A 15 -25.47 33.99 19.99
N SER A 16 -25.09 33.82 18.71
CA SER A 16 -25.42 34.78 17.64
C SER A 16 -26.80 34.57 17.00
N GLY A 17 -27.61 33.61 17.45
CA GLY A 17 -28.93 33.32 16.88
C GLY A 17 -28.90 32.74 15.46
N GLN A 18 -27.76 32.23 14.99
CA GLN A 18 -27.55 31.75 13.62
C GLN A 18 -27.83 30.25 13.43
N ILE A 19 -28.19 29.53 14.49
CA ILE A 19 -28.53 28.10 14.42
C ILE A 19 -30.03 27.93 14.18
N ILE A 20 -30.38 27.31 13.05
CA ILE A 20 -31.75 26.87 12.76
C ILE A 20 -32.04 25.51 13.42
N ARG A 21 -31.07 24.58 13.37
CA ARG A 21 -31.20 23.22 13.90
C ARG A 21 -29.83 22.67 14.31
N HIS A 22 -29.78 21.90 15.39
CA HIS A 22 -28.58 21.23 15.88
C HIS A 22 -28.94 19.82 16.32
N ASP A 23 -28.41 18.81 15.62
CA ASP A 23 -28.66 17.40 15.86
C ASP A 23 -27.37 16.58 15.74
N THR A 24 -27.39 15.39 16.33
CA THR A 24 -26.33 14.38 16.19
C THR A 24 -26.59 13.53 14.95
N TYR A 25 -25.53 13.24 14.20
CA TYR A 25 -25.60 12.40 13.00
C TYR A 25 -24.72 11.17 13.15
N GLU A 26 -25.30 9.99 12.99
CA GLU A 26 -24.58 8.72 12.98
C GLU A 26 -24.23 8.34 11.54
N HIS A 27 -22.94 8.18 11.26
CA HIS A 27 -22.46 7.83 9.92
C HIS A 27 -21.08 7.18 9.94
N ASN A 28 -20.73 6.54 8.82
CA ASN A 28 -19.38 6.02 8.62
C ASN A 28 -18.39 7.16 8.36
N TYR A 29 -17.34 7.22 9.17
CA TYR A 29 -16.27 8.20 9.04
C TYR A 29 -14.93 7.50 8.83
N PRO A 30 -14.06 7.99 7.93
CA PRO A 30 -12.77 7.36 7.69
C PRO A 30 -11.80 7.61 8.87
N HIS A 31 -11.06 6.56 9.22
CA HIS A 31 -10.05 6.58 10.27
C HIS A 31 -8.72 6.08 9.72
N CYS A 32 -7.62 6.51 10.35
CA CYS A 32 -6.28 6.05 10.02
C CYS A 32 -6.20 4.54 10.26
N TRP A 33 -5.83 3.77 9.23
CA TRP A 33 -5.73 2.31 9.29
C TRP A 33 -4.69 1.77 10.30
N ARG A 34 -3.82 2.64 10.83
CA ARG A 34 -2.77 2.29 11.79
C ARG A 34 -3.08 2.74 13.22
N THR A 35 -3.65 3.93 13.39
CA THR A 35 -3.82 4.59 14.69
C THR A 35 -5.27 4.73 15.12
N ASP A 36 -6.23 4.36 14.27
CA ASP A 36 -7.67 4.49 14.50
C ASP A 36 -8.14 5.94 14.75
N THR A 37 -7.30 6.94 14.45
CA THR A 37 -7.65 8.35 14.61
C THR A 37 -8.47 8.86 13.42
N PRO A 38 -9.51 9.69 13.62
CA PRO A 38 -10.30 10.23 12.51
C PRO A 38 -9.45 11.06 11.55
N ILE A 39 -9.63 10.86 10.24
CA ILE A 39 -8.87 11.61 9.22
C ILE A 39 -9.62 12.86 8.78
N ILE A 40 -8.89 13.89 8.36
CA ILE A 40 -9.46 15.14 7.84
C ILE A 40 -8.88 15.38 6.46
N TYR A 41 -9.74 15.66 5.49
CA TYR A 41 -9.33 16.10 4.16
C TYR A 41 -8.82 17.53 4.23
N ARG A 42 -7.57 17.75 3.81
CA ARG A 42 -6.94 19.07 3.73
C ARG A 42 -6.05 19.14 2.49
N ALA A 43 -5.87 20.34 1.94
CA ALA A 43 -4.89 20.57 0.89
C ALA A 43 -3.47 20.53 1.49
N VAL A 44 -2.63 19.62 0.99
CA VAL A 44 -1.20 19.53 1.28
C VAL A 44 -0.46 19.25 -0.02
N PRO A 45 0.78 19.75 -0.20
CA PRO A 45 1.61 19.31 -1.31
C PRO A 45 1.86 17.80 -1.21
N SER A 46 1.82 17.10 -2.34
CA SER A 46 2.12 15.67 -2.43
C SER A 46 2.56 15.31 -3.84
N TRP A 47 3.37 14.26 -3.96
CA TRP A 47 3.76 13.66 -5.23
C TRP A 47 2.77 12.56 -5.61
N TYR A 48 2.37 12.53 -6.88
CA TYR A 48 1.37 11.61 -7.39
C TYR A 48 1.89 10.84 -8.60
N VAL A 49 1.52 9.56 -8.67
CA VAL A 49 1.53 8.80 -9.92
C VAL A 49 0.17 9.02 -10.60
N LYS A 50 0.20 9.42 -11.87
CA LYS A 50 -0.99 9.77 -12.65
C LYS A 50 -1.75 8.54 -13.16
N VAL A 51 -2.28 7.75 -12.23
CA VAL A 51 -2.99 6.49 -12.51
C VAL A 51 -4.21 6.71 -13.42
N THR A 52 -4.83 7.90 -13.34
CA THR A 52 -6.01 8.22 -14.14
C THR A 52 -5.78 8.12 -15.65
N GLU A 53 -4.55 8.33 -16.15
CA GLU A 53 -4.23 8.22 -17.58
C GLU A 53 -4.13 6.78 -18.08
N ILE A 54 -3.74 5.84 -17.20
CA ILE A 54 -3.57 4.43 -17.56
C ILE A 54 -4.71 3.56 -17.05
N LYS A 55 -5.72 4.16 -16.41
CA LYS A 55 -6.80 3.46 -15.72
C LYS A 55 -7.53 2.46 -16.62
N ASP A 56 -7.90 2.88 -17.83
CA ASP A 56 -8.65 2.02 -18.74
C ASP A 56 -7.78 0.84 -19.20
N ARG A 57 -6.48 1.09 -19.43
CA ARG A 57 -5.51 0.03 -19.71
C ARG A 57 -5.34 -0.94 -18.55
N LEU A 58 -5.35 -0.45 -17.31
CA LEU A 58 -5.32 -1.30 -16.12
C LEU A 58 -6.58 -2.18 -16.01
N VAL A 59 -7.74 -1.68 -16.43
CA VAL A 59 -8.98 -2.49 -16.48
C VAL A 59 -8.84 -3.61 -17.51
N GLU A 60 -8.31 -3.32 -18.70
CA GLU A 60 -8.06 -4.34 -19.74
C GLU A 60 -7.07 -5.41 -19.27
N ILE A 61 -5.92 -5.01 -18.71
CA ILE A 61 -4.90 -5.93 -18.21
C ILE A 61 -5.47 -6.83 -17.10
N ASN A 62 -6.42 -6.33 -16.30
CA ASN A 62 -7.06 -7.11 -15.25
C ASN A 62 -7.91 -8.27 -15.80
N GLU A 63 -8.44 -8.16 -17.03
CA GLU A 63 -9.19 -9.25 -17.68
C GLU A 63 -8.30 -10.46 -18.03
N GLU A 64 -7.00 -10.23 -18.23
CA GLU A 64 -6.01 -11.29 -18.49
C GLU A 64 -5.69 -12.12 -17.23
N ILE A 65 -6.06 -11.63 -16.04
CA ILE A 65 -5.73 -12.26 -14.77
C ILE A 65 -6.82 -13.26 -14.37
N ASN A 66 -6.41 -14.46 -14.00
CA ASN A 66 -7.29 -15.47 -13.43
C ASN A 66 -7.46 -15.25 -11.91
N TRP A 67 -8.59 -14.69 -11.50
CA TRP A 67 -8.94 -14.44 -10.11
C TRP A 67 -9.72 -15.60 -9.50
N ILE A 68 -9.33 -16.02 -8.31
CA ILE A 68 -10.06 -17.00 -7.51
C ILE A 68 -10.38 -16.35 -6.15
N PRO A 69 -11.66 -16.08 -5.84
CA PRO A 69 -12.84 -16.33 -6.65
C PRO A 69 -12.99 -15.33 -7.81
N GLU A 70 -13.65 -15.77 -8.89
CA GLU A 70 -13.79 -15.03 -10.16
C GLU A 70 -14.46 -13.66 -9.98
N ASN A 71 -15.44 -13.58 -9.08
CA ASN A 71 -16.19 -12.35 -8.81
C ASN A 71 -15.33 -11.20 -8.26
N VAL A 72 -14.09 -11.45 -7.84
CA VAL A 72 -13.16 -10.38 -7.43
C VAL A 72 -12.71 -9.55 -8.64
N ARG A 73 -12.54 -10.19 -9.81
CA ARG A 73 -12.05 -9.55 -11.04
C ARG A 73 -12.94 -8.39 -11.45
N GLU A 74 -14.24 -8.65 -11.65
CA GLU A 74 -15.23 -7.65 -12.06
C GLU A 74 -15.82 -6.89 -10.86
N GLY A 75 -15.81 -7.49 -9.68
CA GLY A 75 -16.38 -6.93 -8.46
C GLY A 75 -15.39 -6.06 -7.71
N ARG A 76 -14.83 -6.56 -6.60
CA ARG A 76 -14.11 -5.74 -5.61
C ARG A 76 -12.90 -5.02 -6.21
N PHE A 77 -12.17 -5.69 -7.11
CA PHE A 77 -10.98 -5.15 -7.75
C PHE A 77 -11.32 -4.37 -9.03
N GLY A 78 -12.11 -4.92 -9.95
CA GLY A 78 -12.53 -4.23 -11.17
C GLY A 78 -13.22 -2.89 -10.91
N LYS A 79 -14.20 -2.85 -9.99
CA LYS A 79 -14.86 -1.59 -9.57
C LYS A 79 -13.91 -0.62 -8.86
N TRP A 80 -12.81 -1.10 -8.28
CA TRP A 80 -11.75 -0.21 -7.79
C TRP A 80 -11.05 0.50 -8.93
N LEU A 81 -10.64 -0.28 -9.94
CA LEU A 81 -9.87 0.20 -11.08
C LEU A 81 -10.70 1.19 -11.89
N GLU A 82 -11.97 0.90 -12.17
CA GLU A 82 -12.90 1.82 -12.86
C GLU A 82 -12.98 3.21 -12.20
N GLY A 83 -12.89 3.24 -10.85
CA GLY A 83 -12.93 4.44 -10.02
C GLY A 83 -11.57 4.93 -9.51
N ALA A 84 -10.46 4.41 -10.05
CA ALA A 84 -9.13 4.73 -9.56
C ALA A 84 -8.83 6.23 -9.71
N ARG A 85 -8.11 6.76 -8.73
CA ARG A 85 -7.63 8.15 -8.69
C ARG A 85 -6.11 8.14 -8.70
N ASP A 86 -5.52 9.29 -9.01
CA ASP A 86 -4.08 9.47 -8.93
C ASP A 86 -3.55 9.09 -7.54
N TRP A 87 -2.48 8.30 -7.54
CA TRP A 87 -1.95 7.70 -6.33
C TRP A 87 -0.95 8.65 -5.68
N SER A 88 -1.30 9.18 -4.51
CA SER A 88 -0.37 9.92 -3.66
C SER A 88 0.72 8.99 -3.12
N ILE A 89 1.94 9.13 -3.65
CA ILE A 89 3.10 8.30 -3.30
C ILE A 89 4.01 8.95 -2.26
N SER A 90 3.83 10.22 -1.91
CA SER A 90 4.68 10.87 -0.91
C SER A 90 4.14 10.75 0.51
N ARG A 91 5.04 10.58 1.48
CA ARG A 91 4.74 10.51 2.90
C ARG A 91 5.67 11.44 3.68
N ASN A 92 5.08 12.28 4.53
CA ASN A 92 5.82 13.10 5.49
C ASN A 92 6.26 12.25 6.69
N ARG A 93 7.26 11.39 6.47
CA ARG A 93 7.80 10.40 7.44
C ARG A 93 9.32 10.36 7.37
N PHE A 94 9.92 9.70 8.35
CA PHE A 94 11.37 9.57 8.49
C PHE A 94 11.91 8.25 7.95
N TRP A 95 11.23 7.14 8.24
CA TRP A 95 11.62 5.79 7.83
C TRP A 95 10.83 5.33 6.60
N GLY A 96 11.55 5.06 5.52
CA GLY A 96 11.05 4.66 4.20
C GLY A 96 12.09 4.99 3.13
N SER A 97 11.84 4.55 1.90
CA SER A 97 12.68 4.86 0.74
C SER A 97 12.55 6.34 0.37
N PRO A 98 13.62 7.13 0.40
CA PRO A 98 13.54 8.56 0.08
C PRO A 98 13.15 8.79 -1.38
N ILE A 99 12.28 9.77 -1.64
CA ILE A 99 11.94 10.15 -3.01
C ILE A 99 13.20 10.75 -3.67
N PRO A 100 13.66 10.23 -4.83
CA PRO A 100 14.93 10.63 -5.43
C PRO A 100 14.80 11.90 -6.29
N VAL A 101 14.10 12.90 -5.76
CA VAL A 101 13.85 14.18 -6.44
C VAL A 101 14.63 15.28 -5.75
N TRP A 102 15.46 16.01 -6.50
CA TRP A 102 16.15 17.21 -6.05
C TRP A 102 15.52 18.43 -6.70
N LYS A 103 15.22 19.46 -5.89
CA LYS A 103 14.62 20.71 -6.32
C LYS A 103 15.50 21.88 -5.91
N SER A 104 15.55 22.92 -6.73
CA SER A 104 16.24 24.15 -6.35
C SER A 104 15.54 24.81 -5.15
N ASP A 105 16.33 25.35 -4.23
CA ASP A 105 15.85 26.18 -3.13
C ASP A 105 15.56 27.64 -3.51
N ASN A 106 15.81 28.02 -4.77
CA ASN A 106 15.56 29.36 -5.29
C ASN A 106 14.47 29.35 -6.38
N PRO A 107 13.33 30.04 -6.18
CA PRO A 107 12.25 30.09 -7.16
C PRO A 107 12.61 30.83 -8.46
N GLU A 108 13.61 31.71 -8.45
CA GLU A 108 14.08 32.43 -9.66
C GLU A 108 14.86 31.51 -10.61
N PHE A 109 15.42 30.42 -10.10
CA PHE A 109 16.11 29.39 -10.88
C PHE A 109 15.43 28.03 -10.67
N PRO A 110 14.17 27.86 -11.10
CA PRO A 110 13.41 26.66 -10.82
C PRO A 110 13.98 25.47 -11.59
N ARG A 111 14.46 24.48 -10.86
CA ARG A 111 14.93 23.20 -11.41
C ARG A 111 14.41 22.04 -10.57
N THR A 112 14.09 20.93 -11.22
CA THR A 112 13.74 19.66 -10.57
C THR A 112 14.39 18.53 -11.34
N ASP A 113 15.25 17.77 -10.67
CA ASP A 113 15.92 16.59 -11.21
C ASP A 113 15.42 15.34 -10.48
N VAL A 114 15.27 14.24 -11.22
CA VAL A 114 14.93 12.92 -10.69
C VAL A 114 16.07 11.97 -11.02
N TYR A 115 16.60 11.29 -10.00
CA TYR A 115 17.74 10.39 -10.15
C TYR A 115 17.29 8.93 -10.12
N GLY A 116 17.69 8.17 -11.13
CA GLY A 116 17.34 6.76 -11.32
C GLY A 116 18.42 5.78 -10.84
N SER A 117 19.66 6.23 -10.62
CA SER A 117 20.75 5.34 -10.19
C SER A 117 21.83 6.03 -9.35
N LEU A 118 22.68 5.22 -8.71
CA LEU A 118 23.84 5.70 -7.97
C LEU A 118 24.90 6.34 -8.88
N GLU A 119 25.02 5.88 -10.13
CA GLU A 119 25.94 6.43 -11.14
C GLU A 119 25.52 7.86 -11.53
N GLU A 120 24.22 8.13 -11.66
CA GLU A 120 23.73 9.47 -11.92
C GLU A 120 23.97 10.42 -10.74
N LEU A 121 23.80 9.92 -9.51
CA LEU A 121 24.14 10.67 -8.30
C LEU A 121 25.64 10.96 -8.22
N GLU A 122 26.49 9.96 -8.46
CA GLU A 122 27.94 10.13 -8.44
C GLU A 122 28.42 11.12 -9.49
N ARG A 123 27.86 11.06 -10.71
CA ARG A 123 28.17 12.00 -11.79
C ARG A 123 27.82 13.45 -11.43
N ASP A 124 26.63 13.68 -10.87
CA ASP A 124 26.12 15.04 -10.64
C ASP A 124 26.60 15.66 -9.32
N PHE A 125 26.90 14.84 -8.31
CA PHE A 125 27.31 15.29 -6.97
C PHE A 125 28.79 15.06 -6.68
N GLY A 126 29.50 14.32 -7.54
CA GLY A 126 30.93 14.01 -7.38
C GLY A 126 31.24 13.01 -6.27
N VAL A 127 30.21 12.45 -5.62
CA VAL A 127 30.34 11.46 -4.56
C VAL A 127 29.26 10.39 -4.70
N ARG A 128 29.65 9.12 -4.59
CA ARG A 128 28.71 8.00 -4.55
C ARG A 128 28.20 7.84 -3.11
N PRO A 129 26.91 8.04 -2.82
CA PRO A 129 26.38 7.84 -1.47
C PRO A 129 26.42 6.35 -1.10
N THR A 130 26.85 6.05 0.12
CA THR A 130 26.89 4.68 0.66
C THR A 130 25.63 4.31 1.45
N ASN A 131 24.83 5.31 1.84
CA ASN A 131 23.56 5.12 2.51
C ASN A 131 22.51 6.05 1.91
N LEU A 132 21.48 5.44 1.31
CA LEU A 132 20.39 6.16 0.66
C LEU A 132 19.25 6.54 1.60
N HIS A 133 19.31 6.16 2.88
CA HIS A 133 18.26 6.52 3.84
C HIS A 133 18.46 7.92 4.42
N ARG A 134 17.35 8.47 4.94
CA ARG A 134 17.39 9.65 5.81
C ARG A 134 18.05 9.28 7.15
N PRO A 135 18.81 10.19 7.78
CA PRO A 135 19.09 11.57 7.33
C PRO A 135 20.21 11.70 6.28
N PHE A 136 21.02 10.65 6.07
CA PHE A 136 22.26 10.72 5.30
C PHE A 136 22.09 11.27 3.87
N ILE A 137 21.09 10.78 3.14
CA ILE A 137 20.85 11.23 1.76
C ILE A 137 20.37 12.68 1.66
N ASP A 138 19.85 13.26 2.76
CA ASP A 138 19.36 14.65 2.77
C ASP A 138 20.52 15.67 2.74
N GLU A 139 21.74 15.25 3.09
CA GLU A 139 22.94 16.10 3.06
C GLU A 139 23.56 16.20 1.66
N LEU A 140 23.21 15.27 0.76
CA LEU A 140 23.71 15.25 -0.61
C LEU A 140 23.11 16.42 -1.40
N THR A 141 23.91 17.46 -1.64
CA THR A 141 23.49 18.70 -2.30
C THR A 141 24.52 19.15 -3.32
N ARG A 142 24.09 19.93 -4.32
CA ARG A 142 24.97 20.51 -5.35
C ARG A 142 24.49 21.91 -5.73
N PRO A 143 25.37 22.81 -6.20
CA PRO A 143 24.94 24.06 -6.83
C PRO A 143 23.94 23.79 -7.95
N ASN A 144 22.95 24.68 -8.10
CA ASN A 144 22.01 24.61 -9.21
C ASN A 144 22.75 24.95 -10.51
N PRO A 145 22.83 24.02 -11.48
CA PRO A 145 23.51 24.28 -12.75
C PRO A 145 22.85 25.38 -13.59
N ASP A 146 21.59 25.72 -13.32
CA ASP A 146 20.87 26.77 -14.03
C ASP A 146 21.06 28.16 -13.40
N ASP A 147 21.71 28.25 -12.23
CA ASP A 147 22.06 29.51 -11.58
C ASP A 147 23.53 29.89 -11.86
N PRO A 148 23.79 30.86 -12.76
CA PRO A 148 25.15 31.26 -13.11
C PRO A 148 25.91 31.91 -11.94
N SER A 149 25.21 32.36 -10.89
CA SER A 149 25.86 32.88 -9.68
C SER A 149 26.38 31.77 -8.76
N GLY A 150 25.95 30.52 -8.96
CA GLY A 150 26.30 29.37 -8.15
C GLY A 150 25.74 29.41 -6.72
N LYS A 151 24.81 30.32 -6.41
CA LYS A 151 24.29 30.52 -5.04
C LYS A 151 23.12 29.61 -4.71
N SER A 152 22.28 29.30 -5.69
CA SER A 152 21.12 28.42 -5.50
C SER A 152 21.58 26.97 -5.39
N ILE A 153 20.93 26.18 -4.53
CA ILE A 153 21.32 24.81 -4.23
C ILE A 153 20.19 23.84 -4.62
N MET A 154 20.57 22.72 -5.22
CA MET A 154 19.67 21.58 -5.43
C MET A 154 19.61 20.75 -4.14
N ARG A 155 18.40 20.57 -3.59
CA ARG A 155 18.15 19.82 -2.36
C ARG A 155 17.09 18.77 -2.58
N ARG A 156 17.27 17.58 -1.98
CA ARG A 156 16.27 16.53 -2.03
C ARG A 156 14.96 17.00 -1.39
N VAL A 157 13.82 16.62 -1.96
CA VAL A 157 12.52 16.82 -1.31
C VAL A 157 12.46 16.02 0.00
N PRO A 158 11.84 16.51 1.08
CA PRO A 158 11.92 15.86 2.39
C PRO A 158 11.13 14.54 2.50
N GLU A 159 10.19 14.28 1.59
CA GLU A 159 9.28 13.15 1.66
C GLU A 159 9.97 11.81 1.36
N VAL A 160 9.39 10.75 1.92
CA VAL A 160 9.70 9.34 1.58
C VAL A 160 8.54 8.74 0.80
N LEU A 161 8.78 7.64 0.11
CA LEU A 161 7.78 6.91 -0.64
C LEU A 161 6.76 6.23 0.28
N ASP A 162 5.55 6.05 -0.23
CA ASP A 162 4.55 5.15 0.31
C ASP A 162 5.08 3.73 0.33
N CYS A 163 4.92 3.01 1.45
CA CYS A 163 5.46 1.65 1.56
C CYS A 163 4.80 0.67 0.57
N TRP A 164 3.61 1.00 0.05
CA TRP A 164 2.98 0.24 -1.03
C TRP A 164 3.68 0.40 -2.38
N PHE A 165 4.44 1.49 -2.58
CA PHE A 165 5.31 1.67 -3.74
C PHE A 165 6.48 0.69 -3.68
N GLU A 166 7.08 0.52 -2.50
CA GLU A 166 8.16 -0.45 -2.28
C GLU A 166 7.66 -1.88 -2.50
N SER A 167 6.54 -2.27 -1.86
CA SER A 167 6.01 -3.62 -1.99
C SER A 167 5.47 -3.92 -3.39
N GLY A 168 4.92 -2.93 -4.09
CA GLY A 168 4.52 -3.06 -5.49
C GLY A 168 5.70 -3.12 -6.46
N SER A 169 6.85 -2.57 -6.09
CA SER A 169 8.10 -2.64 -6.88
C SER A 169 8.84 -3.97 -6.72
N MET A 170 8.43 -4.79 -5.75
CA MET A 170 9.07 -6.06 -5.40
C MET A 170 9.44 -6.95 -6.61
N PRO A 171 8.58 -7.13 -7.65
CA PRO A 171 8.89 -8.05 -8.76
C PRO A 171 10.23 -7.76 -9.45
N PHE A 172 10.54 -6.48 -9.69
CA PHE A 172 11.77 -6.05 -10.35
C PHE A 172 12.85 -5.61 -9.36
N ALA A 173 12.47 -4.98 -8.23
CA ALA A 173 13.40 -4.47 -7.25
C ALA A 173 14.18 -5.59 -6.53
N GLN A 174 13.55 -6.75 -6.29
CA GLN A 174 14.19 -7.88 -5.58
C GLN A 174 15.42 -8.44 -6.31
N VAL A 175 15.50 -8.25 -7.63
CA VAL A 175 16.58 -8.77 -8.47
C VAL A 175 17.47 -7.65 -9.02
N HIS A 176 17.36 -6.44 -8.48
CA HIS A 176 18.14 -5.29 -8.90
C HIS A 176 17.97 -4.92 -10.39
N TYR A 177 16.80 -5.22 -10.98
CA TYR A 177 16.44 -4.79 -12.32
C TYR A 177 16.29 -3.26 -12.36
N PRO A 178 16.77 -2.57 -13.41
CA PRO A 178 17.35 -3.09 -14.66
C PRO A 178 18.87 -3.28 -14.65
N PHE A 179 19.55 -3.03 -13.52
CA PHE A 179 21.01 -3.01 -13.43
C PHE A 179 21.62 -4.41 -13.50
N GLU A 180 20.96 -5.38 -12.85
CA GLU A 180 21.37 -6.78 -12.82
C GLU A 180 20.18 -7.70 -13.13
N ASN A 181 20.46 -8.98 -13.39
CA ASN A 181 19.48 -10.06 -13.54
C ASN A 181 18.37 -9.79 -14.57
N LYS A 182 18.64 -8.94 -15.57
CA LYS A 182 17.66 -8.53 -16.60
C LYS A 182 16.99 -9.72 -17.27
N LYS A 183 17.77 -10.67 -17.77
CA LYS A 183 17.26 -11.88 -18.43
C LYS A 183 16.36 -12.70 -17.50
N TRP A 184 16.77 -12.85 -16.24
CA TRP A 184 15.97 -13.58 -15.25
C TRP A 184 14.62 -12.88 -15.06
N PHE A 185 14.59 -11.56 -14.86
CA PHE A 185 13.33 -10.83 -14.71
C PHE A 185 12.44 -10.97 -15.93
N GLU A 186 12.98 -10.79 -17.14
CA GLU A 186 12.22 -10.86 -18.39
C GLU A 186 11.63 -12.26 -18.65
N GLU A 187 12.29 -13.32 -18.19
CA GLU A 187 11.81 -14.72 -18.30
C GLU A 187 10.83 -15.13 -17.20
N HIS A 188 10.87 -14.47 -16.03
CA HIS A 188 10.04 -14.82 -14.86
C HIS A 188 8.88 -13.83 -14.59
N PHE A 189 8.82 -12.71 -15.31
CA PHE A 189 7.75 -11.75 -15.24
C PHE A 189 6.77 -11.90 -16.43
N PRO A 190 5.46 -12.08 -16.20
CA PRO A 190 4.76 -11.96 -14.91
C PRO A 190 4.72 -13.27 -14.10
N ALA A 191 4.57 -13.13 -12.77
CA ALA A 191 4.51 -14.27 -11.85
C ALA A 191 3.32 -15.19 -12.17
N ASP A 192 3.51 -16.51 -12.09
CA ASP A 192 2.42 -17.44 -12.41
C ASP A 192 1.30 -17.44 -11.35
N PHE A 193 1.63 -17.22 -10.07
CA PHE A 193 0.68 -17.35 -8.98
C PHE A 193 1.03 -16.48 -7.77
N ILE A 194 0.02 -15.86 -7.15
CA ILE A 194 0.09 -15.27 -5.82
C ILE A 194 -1.14 -15.62 -4.99
N VAL A 195 -1.01 -15.58 -3.65
CA VAL A 195 -2.14 -15.79 -2.73
C VAL A 195 -2.04 -14.84 -1.55
N GLU A 196 -3.11 -14.08 -1.32
CA GLU A 196 -3.23 -13.21 -0.15
C GLU A 196 -4.70 -13.00 0.21
N TYR A 197 -4.93 -12.39 1.37
CA TYR A 197 -6.28 -12.10 1.84
C TYR A 197 -6.97 -11.00 1.02
N ILE A 198 -8.30 -11.08 0.95
CA ILE A 198 -9.15 -10.27 0.06
C ILE A 198 -8.98 -8.74 0.17
N ASN A 199 -8.49 -8.18 1.29
CA ASN A 199 -8.29 -6.72 1.36
C ASN A 199 -7.00 -6.26 0.65
N GLN A 200 -6.13 -7.16 0.18
CA GLN A 200 -5.02 -6.77 -0.71
C GLN A 200 -5.51 -6.22 -2.05
N THR A 201 -6.79 -6.40 -2.41
CA THR A 201 -7.46 -5.68 -3.51
C THR A 201 -7.40 -4.15 -3.39
N ARG A 202 -7.14 -3.63 -2.18
CA ARG A 202 -6.93 -2.19 -1.89
C ARG A 202 -5.50 -1.86 -1.47
N GLY A 203 -4.59 -2.84 -1.53
CA GLY A 203 -3.21 -2.74 -1.07
C GLY A 203 -2.26 -3.31 -2.12
N TRP A 204 -1.62 -4.44 -1.80
CA TRP A 204 -0.52 -5.00 -2.60
C TRP A 204 -0.93 -5.39 -4.02
N PHE A 205 -2.10 -6.02 -4.22
CA PHE A 205 -2.56 -6.38 -5.57
C PHE A 205 -2.73 -5.12 -6.44
N TYR A 206 -3.25 -4.05 -5.86
CA TYR A 206 -3.45 -2.79 -6.58
C TYR A 206 -2.12 -2.16 -6.99
N THR A 207 -1.15 -2.08 -6.08
CA THR A 207 0.13 -1.43 -6.41
C THR A 207 1.01 -2.26 -7.32
N LEU A 208 1.00 -3.59 -7.18
CA LEU A 208 1.58 -4.50 -8.18
C LEU A 208 1.00 -4.24 -9.56
N HIS A 209 -0.34 -4.22 -9.67
CA HIS A 209 -1.04 -4.04 -10.94
C HIS A 209 -0.76 -2.68 -11.59
N VAL A 210 -0.83 -1.60 -10.79
CA VAL A 210 -0.52 -0.24 -11.28
C VAL A 210 0.92 -0.14 -11.79
N LEU A 211 1.91 -0.63 -11.04
CA LEU A 211 3.31 -0.53 -11.44
C LEU A 211 3.63 -1.45 -12.63
N ALA A 212 3.05 -2.66 -12.67
CA ALA A 212 3.19 -3.58 -13.80
C ALA A 212 2.62 -2.99 -15.10
N GLY A 213 1.39 -2.46 -15.05
CA GLY A 213 0.77 -1.80 -16.20
C GLY A 213 1.53 -0.55 -16.62
N ALA A 214 1.98 0.29 -15.67
CA ALA A 214 2.69 1.53 -15.98
C ALA A 214 4.08 1.31 -16.58
N LEU A 215 4.84 0.33 -16.08
CA LEU A 215 6.26 0.14 -16.45
C LEU A 215 6.46 -0.91 -17.55
N PHE A 216 5.59 -1.90 -17.63
CA PHE A 216 5.80 -3.08 -18.48
C PHE A 216 4.61 -3.40 -19.40
N ASP A 217 3.48 -2.69 -19.28
CA ASP A 217 2.23 -2.93 -20.00
C ASP A 217 1.79 -4.41 -19.98
N LYS A 218 1.88 -5.03 -18.80
CA LYS A 218 1.59 -6.46 -18.57
C LYS A 218 0.86 -6.66 -17.24
N PRO A 219 0.14 -7.77 -17.05
CA PRO A 219 -0.36 -8.13 -15.73
C PRO A 219 0.80 -8.36 -14.77
N ALA A 220 0.65 -8.06 -13.49
CA ALA A 220 1.71 -8.32 -12.50
C ALA A 220 1.85 -9.83 -12.19
N PHE A 221 0.76 -10.57 -12.35
CA PHE A 221 0.64 -12.00 -12.06
C PHE A 221 -0.47 -12.62 -12.91
N LYS A 222 -0.37 -13.91 -13.22
CA LYS A 222 -1.34 -14.63 -14.07
C LYS A 222 -2.51 -15.19 -13.27
N ASN A 223 -2.25 -15.73 -12.07
CA ASN A 223 -3.27 -16.32 -11.20
C ASN A 223 -3.20 -15.72 -9.79
N VAL A 224 -4.36 -15.46 -9.18
CA VAL A 224 -4.44 -14.97 -7.81
C VAL A 224 -5.53 -15.67 -7.01
N ILE A 225 -5.18 -16.20 -5.84
CA ILE A 225 -6.15 -16.61 -4.83
C ILE A 225 -6.33 -15.50 -3.80
N CYS A 226 -7.55 -15.01 -3.71
CA CYS A 226 -8.02 -14.05 -2.72
C CYS A 226 -8.79 -14.78 -1.61
N HIS A 227 -8.11 -15.14 -0.53
CA HIS A 227 -8.79 -15.83 0.57
C HIS A 227 -9.55 -14.88 1.51
N GLY A 228 -10.49 -15.45 2.27
CA GLY A 228 -11.30 -14.72 3.26
C GLY A 228 -10.50 -14.22 4.46
N ILE A 229 -11.20 -13.58 5.40
CA ILE A 229 -10.63 -13.09 6.66
C ILE A 229 -10.87 -14.17 7.73
N LEU A 230 -9.84 -14.48 8.53
CA LEU A 230 -10.00 -15.28 9.74
C LEU A 230 -10.60 -14.41 10.85
N LEU A 231 -11.60 -14.96 11.55
CA LEU A 231 -12.29 -14.30 12.65
C LEU A 231 -12.05 -15.03 13.97
N ALA A 232 -12.19 -14.31 15.07
CA ALA A 232 -12.38 -14.89 16.39
C ALA A 232 -13.78 -15.53 16.50
N GLU A 233 -14.00 -16.36 17.53
CA GLU A 233 -15.28 -17.02 17.80
C GLU A 233 -16.47 -16.05 17.87
N ASP A 234 -16.24 -14.87 18.44
CA ASP A 234 -17.25 -13.79 18.56
C ASP A 234 -17.52 -13.05 17.23
N GLY A 235 -16.91 -13.47 16.12
CA GLY A 235 -17.03 -12.86 14.80
C GLY A 235 -16.19 -11.60 14.63
N THR A 236 -15.41 -11.20 15.63
CA THR A 236 -14.49 -10.06 15.51
C THR A 236 -13.27 -10.43 14.68
N LYS A 237 -12.67 -9.44 14.02
CA LYS A 237 -11.43 -9.64 13.28
C LYS A 237 -10.29 -9.99 14.25
N LEU A 238 -9.52 -11.03 13.91
CA LEU A 238 -8.30 -11.37 14.66
C LEU A 238 -7.33 -10.18 14.70
N SER A 239 -6.80 -9.88 15.88
CA SER A 239 -5.97 -8.71 16.15
C SER A 239 -4.94 -9.00 17.23
N LYS A 240 -3.67 -8.72 16.93
CA LYS A 240 -2.58 -8.76 17.92
C LYS A 240 -2.82 -7.80 19.09
N LYS A 241 -3.48 -6.67 18.83
CA LYS A 241 -3.82 -5.66 19.87
C LYS A 241 -4.89 -6.20 20.82
N LEU A 242 -5.85 -6.97 20.31
CA LEU A 242 -6.93 -7.55 21.12
C LEU A 242 -6.55 -8.90 21.73
N ARG A 243 -5.50 -9.56 21.22
CA ARG A 243 -5.07 -10.91 21.62
C ARG A 243 -6.22 -11.92 21.55
N ASN A 244 -7.10 -11.75 20.57
CA ASN A 244 -8.29 -12.58 20.35
C ASN A 244 -8.04 -13.70 19.33
N TYR A 245 -6.82 -14.25 19.29
CA TYR A 245 -6.43 -15.28 18.33
C TYR A 245 -5.73 -16.44 19.05
N THR A 246 -5.95 -17.66 18.57
CA THR A 246 -5.19 -18.84 18.99
C THR A 246 -3.77 -18.75 18.44
N GLU A 247 -2.77 -18.99 19.27
CA GLU A 247 -1.37 -18.88 18.86
C GLU A 247 -1.06 -19.90 17.75
N PRO A 248 -0.38 -19.52 16.65
CA PRO A 248 -0.13 -20.41 15.53
C PRO A 248 0.54 -21.73 15.94
N THR A 249 1.45 -21.68 16.91
CA THR A 249 2.18 -22.85 17.42
C THR A 249 1.22 -23.93 17.93
N GLU A 250 0.20 -23.54 18.69
CA GLU A 250 -0.82 -24.45 19.22
C GLU A 250 -1.61 -25.11 18.08
N ILE A 251 -1.93 -24.33 17.04
CA ILE A 251 -2.67 -24.81 15.88
C ILE A 251 -1.83 -25.78 15.02
N PHE A 252 -0.52 -25.54 14.88
CA PHE A 252 0.38 -26.43 14.16
C PHE A 252 0.59 -27.77 14.89
N GLU A 253 0.72 -27.74 16.22
CA GLU A 253 0.87 -28.94 17.05
C GLU A 253 -0.35 -29.86 16.95
N ALA A 254 -1.55 -29.29 16.80
CA ALA A 254 -2.78 -30.05 16.56
C ALA A 254 -2.79 -30.80 15.21
N LYS A 255 -1.86 -30.54 14.27
CA LYS A 255 -1.76 -31.14 12.91
C LYS A 255 -3.03 -31.02 12.04
N VAL A 256 -3.94 -30.15 12.42
CA VAL A 256 -5.27 -30.01 11.81
C VAL A 256 -5.34 -28.84 10.82
N LEU A 257 -4.42 -27.88 10.92
CA LEU A 257 -4.47 -26.59 10.21
C LEU A 257 -4.60 -26.70 8.70
N MET A 258 -3.77 -27.52 8.06
CA MET A 258 -3.65 -27.53 6.59
C MET A 258 -4.87 -28.17 5.91
N LEU A 259 -5.47 -29.18 6.57
CA LEU A 259 -6.72 -29.81 6.13
C LEU A 259 -7.89 -28.84 6.25
N CYS A 260 -7.97 -28.10 7.36
CA CYS A 260 -9.01 -27.13 7.59
C CYS A 260 -9.00 -25.97 6.61
N VAL A 261 -7.84 -25.34 6.42
CA VAL A 261 -7.72 -24.21 5.48
C VAL A 261 -7.99 -24.66 4.04
N GLY A 262 -7.58 -25.88 3.67
CA GLY A 262 -7.79 -26.44 2.33
C GLY A 262 -9.24 -26.81 2.01
N THR A 263 -10.07 -27.12 3.01
CA THR A 263 -11.47 -27.58 2.82
C THR A 263 -12.53 -26.48 2.96
N LEU A 264 -12.17 -25.32 3.53
CA LEU A 264 -13.14 -24.34 4.03
C LEU A 264 -13.24 -23.02 3.22
N CYS A 265 -12.60 -22.92 2.06
CA CYS A 265 -12.65 -21.70 1.25
C CYS A 265 -13.96 -21.68 0.42
N PRO A 266 -14.94 -20.78 0.72
CA PRO A 266 -14.74 -19.34 0.57
C PRO A 266 -15.39 -18.41 1.63
N ARG A 267 -15.71 -18.87 2.85
CA ARG A 267 -16.36 -18.01 3.88
C ARG A 267 -15.45 -17.66 5.06
N LEU A 268 -15.83 -16.62 5.81
CA LEU A 268 -15.21 -16.19 7.08
C LEU A 268 -15.11 -17.40 8.03
N LEU A 269 -13.94 -17.61 8.63
CA LEU A 269 -13.62 -18.83 9.37
C LEU A 269 -13.40 -18.56 10.86
N TYR A 270 -13.97 -19.43 11.70
CA TYR A 270 -13.78 -19.52 13.15
C TYR A 270 -12.73 -20.59 13.46
N VAL A 271 -11.65 -20.24 14.17
CA VAL A 271 -10.51 -21.17 14.36
C VAL A 271 -10.85 -22.37 15.27
N GLU A 272 -11.72 -22.20 16.27
CA GLU A 272 -12.00 -23.26 17.26
C GLU A 272 -13.02 -24.32 16.79
N GLU A 273 -14.10 -23.93 16.11
CA GLU A 273 -15.04 -24.88 15.49
C GLU A 273 -14.34 -25.80 14.48
N ILE A 274 -13.34 -25.24 13.79
CA ILE A 274 -12.51 -25.93 12.82
C ILE A 274 -11.65 -27.03 13.45
N LEU A 275 -11.01 -26.73 14.59
CA LEU A 275 -10.23 -27.72 15.33
C LEU A 275 -11.13 -28.83 15.87
N GLY A 276 -12.31 -28.49 16.41
CA GLY A 276 -13.28 -29.48 16.90
C GLY A 276 -13.86 -30.39 15.82
N SER A 277 -14.21 -29.83 14.66
CA SER A 277 -14.80 -30.56 13.52
C SER A 277 -13.83 -31.57 12.90
N VAL A 278 -12.58 -31.16 12.64
CA VAL A 278 -11.59 -32.04 12.02
C VAL A 278 -11.02 -33.05 13.00
N THR A 279 -10.92 -32.71 14.29
CA THR A 279 -10.61 -33.70 15.33
C THR A 279 -11.69 -34.78 15.33
N ASN A 280 -12.98 -34.43 15.42
CA ASN A 280 -14.08 -35.41 15.41
C ASN A 280 -14.14 -36.26 14.13
N GLN A 281 -13.88 -35.66 12.95
CA GLN A 281 -13.82 -36.41 11.70
C GLN A 281 -12.63 -37.38 11.64
N LEU A 282 -11.45 -36.97 12.13
CA LEU A 282 -10.28 -37.84 12.22
C LEU A 282 -10.48 -38.98 13.24
N THR A 283 -11.12 -38.73 14.38
CA THR A 283 -11.47 -39.78 15.36
C THR A 283 -12.41 -40.81 14.74
N THR A 284 -13.41 -40.34 13.98
CA THR A 284 -14.37 -41.20 13.26
C THR A 284 -13.71 -42.00 12.13
N LEU A 285 -12.77 -41.42 11.38
CA LEU A 285 -12.04 -42.07 10.29
C LEU A 285 -10.94 -43.04 10.78
N LEU A 286 -10.36 -42.79 11.95
CA LEU A 286 -9.28 -43.60 12.52
C LEU A 286 -9.77 -44.68 13.50
N GLY A 287 -11.08 -44.81 13.70
CA GLY A 287 -11.67 -45.90 14.49
C GLY A 287 -11.17 -45.95 15.94
N LYS A 288 -11.04 -44.79 16.59
CA LYS A 288 -10.82 -44.69 18.04
C LYS A 288 -11.95 -43.93 18.69
#